data_AF-A0A7X5IQJ7-F1
#
_entry.id   AF-A0A7X5IQJ7-F1
#
_cell.length_a   1.000
_cell.length_b   1.000
_cell.length_c   1.000
_cell.angle_alpha   90.00
_cell.angle_beta   90.00
_cell.angle_gamma   90.00
#
_symmetry.space_group_name_H-M   'P 1'
#
loop_
_entity.id
_entity.type
_entity.pdbx_description
1 polymer ?
#
loop_
_entity_poly.entity_id
_entity_poly.type
_entity_poly.pdbx_seq_one_letter_code
_entity_poly.pdbx_strand_id
1 'polypeptide(L)' 'MAKTTIQDQQYLINRTNRFMEKYGCSKKWLSSKVGIAVRNLSYFCNSRFAITENQYDRLTAFMDEYDRRMVGFAALEE' A
#
# COMPACT_ATOMS: atom_id res chain seq x y z
N MET A 1 13.06 10.24 13.62
CA MET A 1 12.43 9.58 12.48
C MET A 1 12.52 10.53 11.29
N ALA A 2 12.92 10.05 10.11
CA ALA A 2 13.14 10.91 8.96
C ALA A 2 11.80 11.21 8.29
N LYS A 3 11.47 12.49 8.13
CA LYS A 3 10.22 12.95 7.54
C LYS A 3 10.06 12.39 6.12
N THR A 4 8.94 11.73 5.82
CA THR A 4 8.62 11.22 4.49
C THR A 4 8.69 12.33 3.44
N THR A 5 9.49 12.13 2.40
CA THR A 5 9.67 13.11 1.32
C THR A 5 8.57 12.98 0.26
N ILE A 6 8.49 13.97 -0.64
CA ILE A 6 7.58 13.88 -1.80
C ILE A 6 7.95 12.70 -2.71
N GLN A 7 9.24 12.38 -2.84
CA GLN A 7 9.71 11.24 -3.63
C GLN A 7 9.25 9.91 -3.01
N ASP A 8 9.33 9.77 -1.68
CA ASP A 8 8.83 8.58 -0.98
C ASP A 8 7.32 8.41 -1.16
N GLN A 9 6.56 9.50 -1.09
CA GLN A 9 5.11 9.47 -1.33
C GLN A 9 4.79 8.99 -2.75
N GLN A 10 5.49 9.51 -3.76
CA GLN A 10 5.32 9.07 -5.16
C GLN A 10 5.70 7.61 -5.36
N TYR A 11 6.81 7.17 -4.75
CA TYR A 11 7.21 5.78 -4.77
C TYR A 11 6.12 4.88 -4.18
N LEU A 12 5.59 5.23 -3.01
CA LEU A 12 4.56 4.44 -2.35
C LEU A 12 3.25 4.43 -3.12
N ILE A 13 2.87 5.52 -3.80
CA ILE A 13 1.70 5.56 -4.70
C ILE A 13 1.85 4.51 -5.81
N ASN A 14 2.99 4.55 -6.52
CA ASN A 14 3.26 3.62 -7.61
C ASN A 14 3.27 2.17 -7.12
N ARG A 15 3.89 1.94 -5.95
CA ARG A 15 3.92 0.63 -5.31
C ARG A 15 2.52 0.13 -4.94
N THR A 16 1.69 1.00 -4.36
CA THR A 16 0.32 0.66 -3.93
C THR A 16 -0.56 0.30 -5.13
N ASN A 17 -0.46 1.06 -6.23
CA ASN A 17 -1.20 0.77 -7.46
C ASN A 17 -0.78 -0.59 -8.05
N ARG A 18 0.53 -0.86 -8.15
CA ARG A 18 1.04 -2.17 -8.61
C ARG A 18 0.61 -3.32 -7.70
N PHE A 19 0.62 -3.12 -6.38
CA PHE A 19 0.15 -4.13 -5.43
C PHE A 19 -1.32 -4.48 -5.66
N MET A 20 -2.18 -3.47 -5.86
CA MET A 20 -3.60 -3.69 -6.14
C MET A 20 -3.83 -4.40 -7.46
N GLU A 21 -3.07 -4.06 -8.51
CA GLU A 21 -3.10 -4.74 -9.81
C GLU A 21 -2.63 -6.19 -9.70
N LYS A 22 -1.49 -6.44 -9.05
CA LYS A 22 -0.89 -7.77 -8.86
C LYS A 22 -1.84 -8.75 -8.17
N TYR A 23 -2.54 -8.29 -7.14
CA TYR A 23 -3.41 -9.14 -6.32
C TYR A 23 -4.91 -8.97 -6.60
N GLY A 24 -5.27 -8.17 -7.60
CA GLY A 24 -6.67 -7.92 -7.96
C GLY A 24 -7.51 -7.34 -6.82
N CYS A 25 -6.90 -6.63 -5.87
CA CYS A 25 -7.60 -6.17 -4.68
C CYS A 25 -8.18 -4.75 -4.84
N SER A 26 -9.37 -4.53 -4.27
CA SER A 26 -10.03 -3.23 -4.36
C SER A 26 -9.46 -2.23 -3.35
N LYS A 27 -9.51 -0.93 -3.69
CA LYS A 27 -9.18 0.16 -2.75
C LYS A 27 -9.98 0.06 -1.44
N LYS A 28 -11.26 -0.36 -1.52
CA LYS A 28 -12.11 -0.58 -0.34
C LYS A 28 -11.55 -1.69 0.56
N TRP A 29 -11.13 -2.80 -0.03
CA TRP A 29 -10.51 -3.89 0.72
C TRP A 29 -9.19 -3.44 1.36
N LEU A 30 -8.29 -2.82 0.61
CA LEU A 30 -7.00 -2.38 1.14
C LEU A 30 -7.18 -1.38 2.29
N SER A 31 -8.10 -0.42 2.12
CA SER A 31 -8.41 0.60 3.14
C SER A 31 -8.83 0.00 4.49
N SER A 32 -9.56 -1.12 4.49
CA SER A 32 -10.02 -1.78 5.72
C SER A 32 -8.90 -2.52 6.45
N LYS A 33 -7.80 -2.84 5.76
CA LYS A 33 -6.62 -3.51 6.33
C LYS A 33 -5.63 -2.52 6.94
N VAL A 34 -5.43 -1.37 6.30
CA VAL A 34 -4.37 -0.41 6.70
C VAL A 34 -4.89 0.74 7.57
N GLY A 35 -6.21 0.82 7.79
CA GLY A 35 -6.81 1.87 8.63
C GLY A 35 -6.70 3.27 8.03
N ILE A 36 -6.73 3.37 6.70
CA ILE A 36 -6.81 4.62 5.94
C ILE A 36 -8.22 4.71 5.39
N ALA A 37 -8.92 5.84 5.56
CA ALA A 37 -10.26 6.01 4.98
C ALA A 37 -10.21 5.80 3.45
N VAL A 38 -11.18 5.06 2.89
CA VAL A 38 -11.26 4.73 1.44
C VAL A 38 -11.04 5.97 0.57
N ARG A 39 -11.68 7.09 0.93
CA ARG A 39 -11.57 8.36 0.21
C ARG A 39 -10.13 8.88 0.19
N ASN A 40 -9.44 8.85 1.33
CA ASN A 40 -8.06 9.31 1.46
C ASN A 40 -7.10 8.40 0.69
N LEU A 41 -7.30 7.08 0.77
CA LEU A 41 -6.52 6.13 -0.01
C LEU A 41 -6.73 6.34 -1.52
N SER A 42 -7.96 6.63 -1.94
CA SER A 42 -8.27 6.96 -3.34
C SER A 42 -7.55 8.24 -3.78
N TYR A 43 -7.59 9.31 -2.99
CA TYR A 43 -6.88 10.55 -3.32
C TYR A 43 -5.36 10.36 -3.34
N PHE A 44 -4.83 9.58 -2.40
CA PHE A 44 -3.42 9.21 -2.37
C PHE A 44 -3.01 8.46 -3.64
N CYS A 45 -3.72 7.39 -4.02
CA CYS A 45 -3.42 6.61 -5.22
C CYS A 45 -3.50 7.41 -6.53
N ASN A 46 -4.25 8.52 -6.52
CA ASN A 46 -4.39 9.45 -7.64
C ASN A 46 -3.45 10.68 -7.53
N SER A 47 -2.44 10.64 -6.65
CA SER A 47 -1.47 11.71 -6.42
C SER A 47 -2.09 13.07 -6.05
N ARG A 48 -3.27 13.06 -5.43
CA ARG A 48 -4.00 14.28 -5.01
C ARG A 48 -3.80 14.64 -3.53
N PHE A 49 -3.22 13.74 -2.75
CA PHE A 49 -3.07 13.89 -1.31
C PHE A 49 -1.85 13.11 -0.83
N ALA A 50 -1.07 13.67 0.08
CA ALA A 50 0.02 12.97 0.76
C ALA A 50 -0.48 12.38 2.08
N ILE A 51 -0.12 11.15 2.38
CA ILE A 51 -0.49 10.50 3.65
C ILE A 51 0.52 10.81 4.74
N THR A 52 0.08 10.72 6.00
CA THR A 52 0.96 10.90 7.16
C THR A 52 2.02 9.80 7.23
N GLU A 53 3.13 10.06 7.92
CA GLU A 53 4.23 9.09 8.14
C GLU A 53 3.71 7.76 8.72
N ASN A 54 2.86 7.82 9.76
CA ASN A 54 2.26 6.62 10.34
C ASN A 54 1.36 5.84 9.34
N GLN A 55 0.69 6.52 8.42
CA GLN A 55 -0.09 5.85 7.37
C GLN A 55 0.82 5.24 6.29
N TYR A 56 1.92 5.93 5.96
CA TYR A 56 2.96 5.42 5.08
C TYR A 56 3.54 4.11 5.61
N ASP A 57 3.94 4.09 6.88
CA ASP A 57 4.53 2.92 7.54
C ASP A 57 3.55 1.75 7.57
N ARG A 58 2.30 1.99 7.97
CA ARG A 58 1.26 0.95 8.02
C ARG A 58 0.95 0.35 6.66
N LEU A 59 0.85 1.19 5.62
CA LEU A 59 0.60 0.72 4.26
C LEU A 59 1.78 -0.08 3.71
N THR A 60 3.01 0.40 3.96
CA THR A 60 4.25 -0.29 3.57
C THR A 60 4.36 -1.65 4.24
N ALA A 61 4.26 -1.69 5.58
CA ALA A 61 4.36 -2.92 6.36
C ALA A 61 3.30 -3.96 5.96
N PHE A 62 2.06 -3.52 5.72
CA PHE A 62 1.00 -4.41 5.26
C PHE A 62 1.32 -5.04 3.89
N MET A 63 1.78 -4.24 2.92
CA MET A 63 2.13 -4.75 1.60
C MET A 63 3.34 -5.69 1.66
N ASP A 64 4.37 -5.36 2.45
CA ASP A 64 5.54 -6.23 2.66
C ASP A 64 5.15 -7.58 3.25
N GLU A 65 4.30 -7.57 4.28
CA GLU A 65 3.82 -8.79 4.92
C GLU A 65 2.96 -9.63 3.96
N TYR A 66 2.08 -8.98 3.20
CA TYR A 66 1.21 -9.66 2.24
C TYR A 66 2.02 -10.30 1.11
N ASP A 67 2.97 -9.55 0.52
CA ASP A 67 3.90 -10.08 -0.49
C ASP A 67 4.65 -11.29 0.06
N ARG A 68 5.20 -11.21 1.27
CA ARG A 68 5.94 -12.33 1.89
C ARG A 68 5.07 -13.58 2.07
N ARG A 69 3.83 -13.41 2.53
CA ARG A 69 2.89 -14.53 2.71
C ARG A 69 2.50 -15.15 1.37
N MET A 70 2.20 -14.34 0.36
CA MET A 70 1.78 -14.81 -0.96
C MET A 70 2.91 -15.46 -1.76
N VAL A 71 4.16 -14.96 -1.64
CA VAL A 71 5.34 -15.63 -2.22
C VAL A 71 5.56 -16.99 -1.56
N GLY A 72 5.36 -17.09 -0.24
CA GLY A 72 5.40 -18.37 0.46
C GLY A 72 4.33 -19.36 0.01
N PHE A 73 3.11 -18.88 -0.32
CA PHE A 73 2.07 -19.72 -0.92
C PHE A 73 2.42 -20.19 -2.33
N ALA A 74 2.94 -19.30 -3.18
CA ALA A 74 3.35 -19.68 -4.54
C ALA A 74 4.49 -20.72 -4.56
N ALA A 75 5.39 -20.67 -3.57
CA ALA A 75 6.49 -21.64 -3.42
C ALA A 75 6.04 -23.01 -2.86
N LEU A 76 4.80 -23.15 -2.39
CA LEU A 76 4.23 -24.41 -1.90
C LEU A 76 3.35 -25.11 -2.94
N GLU A 77 3.22 -24.54 -4.14
CA GLU A 77 2.51 -25.15 -5.28
C GLU A 77 3.45 -25.91 -6.25
N GLU A 78 4.73 -26.09 -5.89
CA GLU A 78 5.71 -26.96 -6.55
C GLU A 78 5.96 -28.26 -5.77
#